data_AF-A0A9J5VXD4-F1
#
_entry.id   AF-A0A9J5VXD4-F1
#
_cell.length_a   1.000
_cell.length_b   1.000
_cell.length_c   1.000
_cell.angle_alpha   90.00
_cell.angle_beta   90.00
_cell.angle_gamma   90.00
#
_symmetry.space_group_name_H-M   'P 1'
#
loop_
_entity.id
_entity.type
_entity.pdbx_description
1 polymer ?
#
loop_
_entity_poly.entity_id
_entity_poly.type
_entity_poly.pdbx_seq_one_letter_code
_entity_poly.pdbx_strand_id
1 'polypeptide(L)' 'MIRISISSVSASKRRRLTNKLWMVDLGGSERVLKTKALGRRFEEGKAINLSLSSLGDVIHALQSKKRHIPY' A
#
# COMPACT_ATOMS: atom_id res chain seq x y z
N MET A 1 4.76 6.77 -5.25
CA MET A 1 4.06 5.65 -5.91
C MET A 1 4.09 5.85 -7.42
N ILE A 2 4.46 4.82 -8.17
CA ILE A 2 4.44 4.81 -9.63
C ILE A 2 3.48 3.71 -10.10
N ARG A 3 2.59 4.03 -11.04
CA ARG A 3 1.67 3.07 -11.66
C ARG A 3 2.02 2.89 -13.13
N ILE A 4 2.40 1.68 -13.51
CA ILE A 4 2.63 1.30 -14.90
C ILE A 4 1.40 0.50 -15.35
N SER A 5 0.78 0.91 -16.45
CA SER A 5 -0.38 0.21 -17.04
C SER A 5 -0.02 -0.30 -18.42
N ILE A 6 -0.08 -1.62 -18.61
CA ILE A 6 0.27 -2.29 -19.87
C ILE A 6 -1.02 -2.82 -20.48
N SER A 7 -1.36 -2.39 -21.69
CA SER A 7 -2.52 -2.90 -22.41
C SER A 7 -2.09 -3.66 -23.65
N SER A 8 -2.62 -4.86 -23.84
CA SER A 8 -2.46 -5.65 -25.07
C SER A 8 -3.82 -5.83 -25.75
N VAL A 9 -3.81 -5.85 -27.07
CA VAL A 9 -5.00 -6.07 -27.89
C VAL A 9 -4.75 -7.29 -28.77
N SER A 10 -5.57 -8.32 -28.60
CA SER A 10 -5.55 -9.48 -29.49
C SER A 10 -6.55 -9.25 -30.63
N ALA A 11 -6.03 -9.06 -31.85
CA ALA A 11 -6.85 -8.89 -33.05
C ALA A 11 -7.74 -10.11 -33.34
N SER A 12 -7.23 -11.32 -33.11
CA SER A 12 -7.97 -12.56 -33.37
C SER A 12 -9.11 -12.83 -32.38
N LYS A 13 -8.97 -12.39 -31.11
CA LYS A 13 -10.00 -12.60 -30.06
C LYS A 13 -10.84 -11.37 -29.74
N ARG A 14 -10.64 -10.23 -30.42
CA ARG A 14 -11.20 -8.89 -30.06
C ARG A 14 -11.09 -8.59 -28.55
N ARG A 15 -10.04 -9.11 -27.90
CA ARG A 15 -9.89 -9.04 -26.44
C ARG A 15 -8.81 -8.03 -26.10
N ARG A 16 -9.15 -7.03 -25.29
CA ARG A 16 -8.19 -6.11 -24.68
C ARG A 16 -7.90 -6.58 -23.27
N LEU A 17 -6.63 -6.74 -22.93
CA LEU A 17 -6.16 -7.03 -21.58
C LEU A 17 -5.40 -5.81 -21.08
N THR A 18 -5.70 -5.36 -19.86
CA THR A 18 -4.98 -4.26 -19.21
C THR A 18 -4.47 -4.74 -17.87
N ASN A 19 -3.15 -4.79 -17.72
CA ASN A 19 -2.46 -5.11 -16.47
C ASN A 19 -1.97 -3.83 -15.81
N LYS A 20 -2.02 -3.77 -14.48
CA LYS A 20 -1.53 -2.63 -13.69
C LYS A 20 -0.45 -3.13 -12.74
N LEU A 21 0.75 -2.57 -12.86
CA LEU A 21 1.85 -2.73 -11.93
C LEU A 21 1.94 -1.47 -11.07
N TRP A 22 1.99 -1.66 -9.75
CA TRP A 22 2.17 -0.59 -8.79
C TRP A 22 3.53 -0.76 -8.12
N MET A 23 4.37 0.26 -8.26
CA MET A 23 5.64 0.36 -7.55
C MET A 23 5.44 1.37 -6.41
N VAL A 24 5.50 0.89 -5.19
CA VAL A 24 5.24 1.69 -3.98
C VAL A 24 6.54 1.75 -3.19
N ASP A 25 7.02 2.97 -2.95
CA ASP A 25 8.05 3.25 -1.97
C ASP A 25 7.35 3.67 -0.68
N LEU A 26 7.66 3.00 0.42
CA LEU A 26 6.99 3.17 1.70
C LEU A 26 7.88 3.98 2.65
N GLY A 27 7.24 4.74 3.54
CA GLY A 27 7.95 5.44 4.61
C GLY A 27 8.59 4.47 5.61
N GLY A 28 9.36 5.04 6.54
CA GLY A 28 9.97 4.31 7.64
C GLY A 28 8.96 3.62 8.55
N SER A 29 9.27 2.39 8.98
CA SER A 29 8.43 1.59 9.89
C SER A 29 8.84 1.70 11.36
N GLU A 30 9.75 2.63 11.67
CA GLU A 30 10.18 2.88 13.03
C GLU A 30 9.04 3.35 13.92
N ARG A 31 8.97 2.76 15.12
CA ARG A 31 7.97 3.15 16.11
C ARG A 31 8.25 4.57 16.57
N VAL A 32 7.29 5.47 16.37
CA VAL A 32 7.41 6.88 16.73
C VAL A 32 7.81 7.11 18.19
N LEU A 33 7.37 6.22 19.10
CA LEU A 33 7.73 6.29 20.53
C LEU A 33 9.24 6.13 20.79
N LYS A 34 10.00 5.52 19.87
CA LYS A 34 11.45 5.32 20.00
C LYS A 34 12.25 6.47 19.41
N THR A 35 11.66 7.34 18.60
CA THR A 35 12.40 8.37 17.86
C THR A 35 12.69 9.61 18.70
N LYS A 36 12.03 9.77 19.87
CA LYS A 36 12.07 10.99 20.71
C LYS A 36 11.74 12.27 19.92
N ALA A 37 11.10 12.15 18.76
CA ALA A 37 10.67 13.28 17.96
C ALA A 37 9.54 14.02 18.70
N LEU A 38 9.50 15.34 18.56
CA LEU A 38 8.49 16.22 19.15
C LEU A 38 7.84 17.11 18.09
N GLY A 39 6.69 17.69 18.42
CA GLY A 39 5.97 18.62 17.55
C GLY A 39 5.64 18.02 16.19
N ARG A 40 5.91 18.77 15.11
CA ARG A 40 5.55 18.38 13.75
C ARG A 40 6.11 17.02 13.32
N ARG A 41 7.37 16.73 13.69
CA ARG A 41 8.02 15.47 13.32
C ARG A 41 7.41 14.25 14.04
N PHE A 42 6.89 14.46 15.25
CA PHE A 42 6.15 13.43 15.98
C PHE A 42 4.81 13.12 15.30
N GLU A 43 4.07 14.16 14.94
CA GLU A 43 2.78 14.00 14.25
C GLU A 43 2.94 13.38 12.85
N GLU A 44 4.00 13.74 12.12
CA GLU A 44 4.37 13.09 10.86
C GLU A 44 4.65 11.59 11.06
N GLY A 45 5.48 11.24 12.06
CA GLY A 45 5.80 9.85 12.37
C GLY A 45 4.59 9.02 12.82
N LYS A 46 3.60 9.66 13.47
CA LYS A 46 2.31 9.03 13.78
C LYS A 46 1.50 8.74 12.53
N ALA A 47 1.41 9.71 11.61
CA ALA A 47 0.69 9.53 10.36
C ALA A 47 1.30 8.43 9.47
N ILE A 48 2.64 8.38 9.38
CA ILE A 48 3.36 7.31 8.67
C ILE A 48 3.02 5.95 9.30
N ASN A 49 3.19 5.80 10.61
CA ASN A 49 2.91 4.54 11.31
C ASN A 49 1.45 4.11 11.20
N LEU A 50 0.49 5.04 11.20
CA LEU A 50 -0.92 4.73 10.98
C LEU A 50 -1.14 4.10 9.61
N SER A 51 -0.61 4.73 8.55
CA SER A 51 -0.75 4.22 7.18
C SER A 51 -0.11 2.83 7.00
N LEU A 52 1.06 2.60 7.61
CA LEU A 52 1.75 1.31 7.57
C LEU A 52 1.03 0.22 8.39
N SER A 53 0.41 0.61 9.51
CA SER A 53 -0.40 -0.31 10.32
C SER A 53 -1.66 -0.73 9.56
N SER A 54 -2.37 0.21 8.93
CA SER A 54 -3.52 -0.11 8.06
C SER A 54 -3.14 -1.04 6.91
N LEU A 55 -1.99 -0.81 6.27
CA LEU A 55 -1.47 -1.72 5.24
C LEU A 55 -1.21 -3.12 5.81
N GLY A 56 -0.61 -3.21 7.00
CA GLY A 56 -0.40 -4.47 7.72
C GLY A 56 -1.70 -5.21 8.02
N ASP A 57 -2.73 -4.49 8.47
CA ASP A 57 -4.06 -5.05 8.75
C ASP A 57 -4.72 -5.63 7.50
N VAL A 58 -4.63 -4.93 6.36
CA VAL A 58 -5.12 -5.42 5.07
C VAL A 58 -4.38 -6.69 4.64
N ILE A 59 -3.05 -6.68 4.69
CA ILE A 59 -2.23 -7.85 4.32
C ILE A 59 -2.57 -9.04 5.21
N HIS A 60 -2.65 -8.83 6.53
CA HIS A 60 -2.98 -9.88 7.48
C HIS A 60 -4.39 -10.44 7.26
N ALA A 61 -5.38 -9.58 7.00
CA ALA A 61 -6.75 -10.00 6.70
C ALA A 61 -6.83 -10.84 5.41
N LEU A 62 -6.09 -10.45 4.36
CA LEU A 62 -6.01 -11.19 3.10
C LEU A 62 -5.33 -12.56 3.29
N GLN A 63 -4.18 -12.61 3.97
CA GLN A 63 -3.47 -13.85 4.26
C GLN A 63 -4.32 -14.82 5.08
N SER A 64 -5.05 -14.29 6.06
CA SER A 64 -5.94 -15.07 6.93
C SER A 64 -7.29 -15.39 6.27
N LYS A 65 -7.50 -14.99 5.00
CA LYS A 65 -8.75 -15.16 4.24
C LYS A 65 -9.98 -14.68 5.02
N LYS A 66 -9.86 -13.57 5.75
CA LYS A 66 -10.99 -12.98 6.48
C LYS A 66 -12.09 -12.56 5.51
N ARG A 67 -13.35 -12.68 5.95
CA ARG A 67 -14.53 -12.25 5.16
C ARG A 67 -14.51 -10.75 4.85
N HIS A 68 -14.05 -9.94 5.79
CA HIS A 68 -13.92 -8.48 5.64
C HIS A 68 -12.45 -8.09 5.60
N ILE A 69 -12.09 -7.24 4.63
CA ILE A 69 -10.75 -6.66 4.48
C ILE A 69 -10.87 -5.14 4.71
N PRO A 70 -10.13 -4.56 5.67
CA PRO A 70 -10.25 -3.16 6.05
C PRO A 70 -9.37 -2.26 5.15
N TYR A 71 -9.76 -2.10 3.88
CA TYR A 71 -9.04 -1.24 2.91
C TYR A 71 -9.06 0.25 3.27
#